data_AF-M1AHY5-F1
#
_entry.id   AF-M1AHY5-F1
#
_cell.length_a   1.000
_cell.length_b   1.000
_cell.length_c   1.000
_cell.angle_alpha   90.00
_cell.angle_beta   90.00
_cell.angle_gamma   90.00
#
_symmetry.space_group_name_H-M   'P 1'
#
loop_
_entity.id
_entity.type
_entity.pdbx_description
1 polymer ?
#
loop_
_entity_poly.entity_id
_entity_poly.type
_entity_poly.pdbx_seq_one_letter_code
_entity_poly.pdbx_strand_id
1 'polypeptide(L)'
;MVTFKLPLSMLLLFLLLNIFLCSSEVLYIPVTKDASTLEYIIEVGQRTPLIPIKLLINLGGRSLWVDCDKGYKSSTYKPAVCNSTQCTFAKSHACGDCIFKPQVQPGCSNNTCYIWGENPLINSFHDRAEIAEDVLAIGSTPGVRVTWPRFIFSCLLDQDMMRQFANGVTGIESYIV
;
A
#
# COMPACT_ATOMS: atom_id res chain seq x y z
N MET A 1 5.25 -44.37 -47.09
CA MET A 1 5.26 -42.92 -46.80
C MET A 1 3.83 -42.51 -46.46
N VAL A 2 3.50 -42.36 -45.17
CA VAL A 2 2.13 -42.07 -44.72
C VAL A 2 1.96 -40.55 -44.73
N THR A 3 1.08 -40.07 -45.60
CA THR A 3 0.72 -38.64 -45.69
C THR A 3 -0.55 -38.42 -44.89
N PHE A 4 -0.42 -37.74 -43.75
CA PHE A 4 -1.56 -37.30 -42.95
C PHE A 4 -2.12 -36.00 -43.55
N LYS A 5 -3.34 -36.05 -44.09
CA LYS A 5 -4.09 -34.85 -44.48
C LYS A 5 -4.81 -34.30 -43.25
N LEU A 6 -4.26 -33.30 -42.58
CA LEU A 6 -5.00 -32.57 -41.56
C LEU A 6 -5.96 -31.58 -42.23
N PRO A 7 -7.25 -31.56 -41.86
CA PRO A 7 -8.21 -30.61 -42.40
C PRO A 7 -7.85 -29.18 -41.95
N LEU A 8 -8.05 -28.20 -42.84
CA LEU A 8 -7.79 -26.78 -42.55
C LEU A 8 -8.49 -26.30 -41.27
N SER A 9 -9.66 -26.87 -40.95
CA SER A 9 -10.40 -26.63 -39.71
C SER A 9 -9.65 -27.06 -38.44
N MET A 10 -8.85 -28.14 -38.47
CA MET A 10 -7.99 -28.50 -37.33
C MET A 10 -6.84 -27.52 -37.18
N LEU A 11 -6.24 -27.05 -38.28
CA LEU A 11 -5.17 -26.06 -38.24
C LEU A 11 -5.67 -24.72 -37.67
N LEU A 12 -6.88 -24.30 -38.09
CA LEU A 12 -7.58 -23.15 -37.53
C LEU A 12 -7.90 -23.34 -36.04
N LEU A 13 -8.37 -24.52 -35.62
CA LEU A 13 -8.62 -24.82 -34.21
C LEU A 13 -7.33 -24.74 -33.37
N PHE A 14 -6.22 -25.29 -33.88
CA PHE A 14 -4.90 -25.17 -33.23
C PHE A 14 -4.41 -23.72 -33.16
N LEU A 15 -4.61 -22.93 -34.22
CA LEU A 15 -4.28 -21.50 -34.21
C LEU A 15 -5.14 -20.75 -33.19
N LEU A 16 -6.45 -21.06 -33.08
CA LEU A 16 -7.36 -20.48 -32.09
C LEU A 16 -7.00 -20.88 -30.64
N LEU A 17 -6.57 -22.13 -30.41
CA LEU A 17 -6.11 -22.61 -29.10
C LEU A 17 -4.83 -21.90 -28.62
N ASN A 18 -3.94 -21.49 -29.53
CA ASN A 18 -2.73 -20.73 -29.19
C ASN A 18 -3.02 -19.26 -28.84
N ILE A 19 -4.19 -18.71 -29.21
CA ILE A 19 -4.61 -17.35 -28.82
C ILE A 19 -4.94 -17.31 -27.31
N PHE A 20 -5.29 -18.45 -26.71
CA PHE A 20 -5.63 -18.58 -25.29
C PHE A 20 -4.45 -18.92 -24.38
N LEU A 21 -3.21 -18.63 -24.78
CA LEU A 21 -2.12 -18.50 -23.82
C LEU A 21 -2.32 -17.20 -23.03
N CYS A 22 -3.30 -17.21 -22.12
CA CYS A 22 -3.37 -16.25 -21.04
C CYS A 22 -2.08 -16.46 -20.23
N SER A 23 -1.11 -15.56 -20.38
CA SER A 23 -0.09 -15.39 -19.36
C SER A 23 -0.84 -15.09 -18.07
N SER A 24 -0.90 -16.04 -17.13
CA SER A 24 -1.43 -15.75 -15.81
C SER A 24 -0.41 -14.86 -15.12
N GLU A 25 -0.59 -13.55 -15.23
CA GLU A 25 0.20 -12.61 -14.45
C GLU A 25 -0.16 -12.80 -12.98
N VAL A 26 0.72 -13.50 -12.27
CA VAL A 26 0.56 -13.72 -10.83
C VAL A 26 1.33 -12.64 -10.09
N LEU A 27 0.62 -11.94 -9.21
CA LEU A 27 1.22 -11.02 -8.26
C LEU A 27 1.72 -11.79 -7.04
N TYR A 28 3.00 -11.68 -6.75
CA TYR A 28 3.61 -12.24 -5.54
C TYR A 28 4.06 -11.11 -4.61
N ILE A 29 3.64 -11.17 -3.35
CA ILE A 29 4.13 -10.29 -2.29
C ILE A 29 4.84 -11.17 -1.26
N PRO A 30 6.19 -11.14 -1.20
CA PRO A 30 6.94 -11.90 -0.22
C PRO A 30 6.63 -11.42 1.19
N VAL A 31 6.34 -12.38 2.08
CA VAL A 31 6.15 -12.13 3.51
C VAL A 31 7.35 -12.70 4.25
N THR A 32 8.00 -11.85 5.06
CA THR A 32 9.11 -12.25 5.91
C THR A 32 8.65 -12.25 7.35
N LYS A 33 8.93 -13.34 8.08
CA LYS A 33 8.73 -13.36 9.53
C LYS A 33 10.00 -12.86 10.24
N ASP A 34 9.88 -11.81 11.04
CA ASP A 34 10.99 -11.36 11.88
C ASP A 34 11.22 -12.33 13.04
N ALA A 35 12.47 -12.75 13.23
CA ALA A 35 12.80 -13.77 14.22
C ALA A 35 12.72 -13.26 15.68
N SER A 36 12.88 -11.95 15.89
CA SER A 36 12.97 -11.36 17.23
C SER A 36 11.61 -10.95 17.79
N THR A 37 10.75 -10.40 16.94
CA THR A 37 9.41 -9.89 17.29
C THR A 37 8.30 -10.86 16.90
N LEU A 38 8.61 -11.86 16.05
CA LEU A 38 7.64 -12.78 15.43
C LEU A 38 6.62 -12.10 14.50
N GLU A 39 6.86 -10.84 14.15
CA GLU A 39 6.06 -10.05 13.22
C GLU A 39 6.15 -10.59 11.80
N TYR A 40 5.05 -10.46 11.05
CA TYR A 40 5.04 -10.73 9.60
C TYR A 40 5.13 -9.40 8.86
N ILE A 41 6.11 -9.29 7.97
CA ILE A 41 6.52 -8.05 7.34
C ILE A 41 6.48 -8.22 5.82
N ILE A 42 5.97 -7.21 5.13
CA ILE A 42 6.11 -7.06 3.68
C ILE A 42 7.02 -5.89 3.35
N GLU A 43 7.68 -5.96 2.20
CA GLU A 43 8.39 -4.83 1.62
C GLU A 43 7.68 -4.38 0.34
N VAL A 44 7.38 -3.09 0.28
CA VAL A 44 6.69 -2.46 -0.87
C VAL A 44 7.46 -1.23 -1.31
N GLY A 45 7.33 -0.84 -2.58
CA GLY A 45 7.82 0.44 -3.06
C GLY A 45 6.81 1.54 -2.77
N GLN A 46 7.24 2.67 -2.21
CA GLN A 46 6.40 3.86 -2.06
C GLN A 46 7.18 5.13 -2.44
N ARG A 47 6.46 6.24 -2.67
CA ARG A 47 7.00 7.59 -2.92
C ARG A 47 7.56 7.80 -4.33
N THR A 48 7.91 9.04 -4.64
CA THR A 48 8.70 9.44 -5.81
C THR A 48 9.88 10.33 -5.38
N PRO A 49 11.14 9.92 -5.60
CA PRO A 49 11.57 8.65 -6.21
C PRO A 49 11.16 7.44 -5.38
N LEU A 50 10.95 6.33 -6.06
CA LEU A 50 10.43 5.09 -5.46
C LEU A 50 11.47 4.49 -4.52
N ILE A 51 11.11 4.32 -3.25
CA ILE A 51 11.96 3.69 -2.22
C ILE A 51 11.27 2.47 -1.62
N PRO A 52 12.01 1.42 -1.22
CA PRO A 52 11.44 0.31 -0.48
C PRO A 52 11.11 0.75 0.96
N ILE A 53 9.95 0.32 1.45
CA ILE A 53 9.53 0.47 2.85
C ILE A 53 9.02 -0.86 3.38
N LYS A 54 9.21 -1.09 4.68
CA LYS A 54 8.73 -2.28 5.37
C LYS A 54 7.45 -1.97 6.15
N LEU A 55 6.45 -2.83 6.00
CA LEU A 55 5.16 -2.70 6.65
C LEU A 55 4.85 -3.97 7.44
N LEU A 56 4.41 -3.81 8.69
CA LEU A 56 3.87 -4.88 9.51
C LEU A 56 2.50 -5.30 8.98
N ILE A 57 2.28 -6.59 8.78
CA ILE A 57 0.97 -7.13 8.41
C ILE A 57 0.07 -7.18 9.64
N ASN A 58 -1.06 -6.47 9.60
CA ASN A 58 -2.13 -6.54 10.57
C ASN A 58 -3.45 -6.92 9.89
N LEU A 59 -3.76 -8.22 9.83
CA LEU A 59 -4.97 -8.73 9.17
C LEU A 59 -6.29 -8.26 9.80
N GLY A 60 -6.25 -7.79 11.05
CA GLY A 60 -7.42 -7.27 11.77
C GLY A 60 -7.54 -5.75 11.77
N GLY A 61 -6.59 -5.04 11.13
CA GLY A 61 -6.56 -3.58 11.13
C GLY A 61 -7.52 -2.96 10.13
N ARG A 62 -7.79 -1.66 10.32
CA ARG A 62 -8.81 -0.91 9.57
C ARG A 62 -8.25 -0.06 8.43
N SER A 63 -6.94 0.16 8.39
CA SER A 63 -6.29 1.03 7.41
C SER A 63 -4.79 0.75 7.29
N LEU A 64 -4.25 0.96 6.09
CA LEU A 64 -2.81 1.08 5.87
C LEU A 64 -2.36 2.46 6.37
N TRP A 65 -1.35 2.48 7.24
CA TRP A 65 -0.72 3.74 7.66
C TRP A 65 0.81 3.64 7.67
N VAL A 66 1.47 4.77 7.43
CA VAL A 66 2.93 4.89 7.42
C VAL A 66 3.40 6.07 8.27
N ASP A 67 4.60 5.94 8.84
CA ASP A 67 5.29 7.02 9.55
C ASP A 67 5.69 8.11 8.57
N CYS A 68 5.12 9.30 8.79
CA CYS A 68 5.40 10.48 8.01
C CYS A 68 6.25 11.53 8.76
N ASP A 69 6.48 11.34 10.05
CA ASP A 69 7.15 12.32 10.91
C ASP A 69 8.68 12.28 10.73
N LYS A 70 9.24 11.12 10.37
CA LYS A 70 10.67 10.98 10.01
C LYS A 70 11.01 11.46 8.59
N GLY A 71 10.59 12.68 8.26
CA GLY A 71 11.02 13.36 7.04
C GLY A 71 10.56 12.69 5.76
N TYR A 72 9.27 12.32 5.70
CA TYR A 72 8.65 11.81 4.47
C TYR A 72 8.83 12.80 3.33
N LYS A 73 9.42 12.35 2.22
CA LYS A 73 9.69 13.16 1.02
C LYS A 73 9.26 12.39 -0.21
N SER A 74 8.35 13.00 -0.97
CA SER A 74 7.83 12.45 -2.21
C SER A 74 7.27 13.56 -3.07
N SER A 75 7.61 13.58 -4.36
CA SER A 75 7.05 14.56 -5.30
C SER A 75 5.62 14.23 -5.76
N THR A 76 5.15 13.01 -5.48
CA THR A 76 3.80 12.53 -5.85
C THR A 76 2.82 12.46 -4.69
N TYR A 77 3.28 12.76 -3.47
CA TYR A 77 2.43 12.85 -2.29
C TYR A 77 1.35 13.93 -2.45
N LYS A 78 0.10 13.57 -2.16
CA LYS A 78 -1.04 14.48 -2.17
C LYS A 78 -1.95 14.23 -0.96
N PRO A 79 -2.14 15.19 -0.06
CA PRO A 79 -3.11 15.05 1.01
C PRO A 79 -4.54 14.98 0.45
N ALA A 80 -5.41 14.19 1.07
CA ALA A 80 -6.82 14.13 0.70
C ALA A 80 -7.58 15.32 1.30
N VAL A 81 -8.18 16.12 0.43
CA VAL A 81 -9.00 17.27 0.83
C VAL A 81 -10.25 16.79 1.56
N CYS A 82 -10.65 17.48 2.62
CA CYS A 82 -11.86 17.18 3.37
C CYS A 82 -13.09 17.02 2.45
N ASN A 83 -13.97 16.06 2.78
CA ASN A 83 -15.17 15.71 2.01
C ASN A 83 -14.90 15.20 0.57
N SER A 84 -13.66 14.88 0.21
CA SER A 84 -13.34 14.21 -1.04
C SER A 84 -13.76 12.74 -1.03
N THR A 85 -13.83 12.14 -2.22
CA THR A 85 -14.11 10.70 -2.39
C THR A 85 -13.12 9.82 -1.64
N GLN A 86 -11.86 10.25 -1.51
CA GLN A 86 -10.81 9.56 -0.78
C GLN A 86 -11.13 9.49 0.71
N CYS A 87 -11.55 10.62 1.29
CA CYS A 87 -11.98 10.69 2.69
C CYS A 87 -13.20 9.84 2.96
N THR A 88 -14.19 9.86 2.05
CA THR A 88 -15.39 9.01 2.14
C THR A 88 -15.03 7.54 2.08
N PHE A 89 -14.16 7.15 1.14
CA PHE A 89 -13.68 5.77 0.97
C PHE A 89 -12.92 5.27 2.20
N ALA A 90 -12.04 6.11 2.74
CA ALA A 90 -11.28 5.84 3.96
C ALA A 90 -12.13 5.91 5.25
N LYS A 91 -13.42 6.25 5.16
CA LYS A 91 -14.33 6.43 6.31
C LYS A 91 -13.75 7.39 7.35
N SER A 92 -13.22 8.53 6.88
CA SER A 92 -12.66 9.57 7.75
C SER A 92 -13.65 10.01 8.82
N HIS A 93 -13.18 10.19 10.05
CA HIS A 93 -14.03 10.58 11.18
C HIS A 93 -13.94 12.08 11.51
N ALA A 94 -12.94 12.78 10.97
CA ALA A 94 -12.72 14.19 11.22
C ALA A 94 -12.13 14.89 9.99
N CYS A 95 -12.30 16.21 9.95
CA CYS A 95 -11.57 17.11 9.07
C CYS A 95 -10.97 18.26 9.88
N GLY A 96 -9.88 18.82 9.40
CA GLY A 96 -9.26 19.95 10.05
C GLY A 96 -8.01 20.46 9.35
N ASP A 97 -7.43 21.48 9.95
CA ASP A 97 -6.19 22.09 9.52
C ASP A 97 -4.99 21.56 10.31
N CYS A 98 -3.80 21.78 9.75
CA CYS A 98 -2.54 21.44 10.41
C CYS A 98 -2.29 22.38 11.59
N ILE A 99 -2.69 21.95 12.79
CA ILE A 99 -2.51 22.72 14.05
C ILE A 99 -1.49 22.08 15.01
N PHE A 100 -1.01 20.87 14.70
CA PHE A 100 -0.14 20.07 15.56
C PHE A 100 1.34 20.07 15.13
N LYS A 101 1.67 20.74 14.02
CA LYS A 101 3.05 21.02 13.58
C LYS A 101 3.18 22.51 13.27
N PRO A 102 4.40 23.08 13.39
CA PRO A 102 4.62 24.51 13.11
C PRO A 102 4.52 24.86 11.63
N GLN A 103 4.64 23.87 10.73
CA GLN A 103 4.59 24.04 9.28
C GLN A 103 3.83 22.88 8.65
N VAL A 104 3.20 23.15 7.51
CA VAL A 104 2.58 22.10 6.70
C VAL A 104 3.63 21.17 6.12
N GLN A 105 3.35 19.87 6.17
CA GLN A 105 4.22 18.81 5.68
C GLN A 105 3.38 17.54 5.46
N PRO A 106 3.91 16.48 4.80
CA PRO A 106 3.19 15.22 4.73
C PRO A 106 2.73 14.74 6.11
N GLY A 107 1.43 14.46 6.26
CA GLY A 107 0.80 14.08 7.52
C GLY A 107 0.21 15.23 8.33
N CYS A 108 0.41 16.48 7.88
CA CYS A 108 -0.15 17.69 8.47
C CYS A 108 -0.33 18.76 7.38
N SER A 109 -1.49 18.73 6.72
CA SER A 109 -1.90 19.71 5.72
C SER A 109 -3.21 20.39 6.13
N ASN A 110 -3.55 21.49 5.47
CA ASN A 110 -4.79 22.22 5.74
C ASN A 110 -5.98 21.63 4.96
N ASN A 111 -7.17 21.73 5.55
CA ASN A 111 -8.42 21.23 5.00
C ASN A 111 -8.35 19.76 4.57
N THR A 112 -7.81 18.90 5.43
CA THR A 112 -7.68 17.45 5.18
C THR A 112 -8.55 16.64 6.12
N CYS A 113 -8.62 15.34 5.88
CA CYS A 113 -9.39 14.40 6.67
C CYS A 113 -8.52 13.37 7.38
N TYR A 114 -9.02 12.89 8.52
CA TYR A 114 -8.26 12.03 9.43
C TYR A 114 -9.01 10.74 9.75
N ILE A 115 -8.23 9.67 9.96
CA ILE A 115 -8.69 8.40 10.53
C ILE A 115 -7.91 8.06 11.80
N TRP A 116 -8.37 7.00 12.47
CA TRP A 116 -7.62 6.38 13.56
C TRP A 116 -6.45 5.57 12.99
N GLY A 117 -5.24 5.89 13.41
CA GLY A 117 -4.08 5.01 13.26
C GLY A 117 -3.97 4.10 14.48
N GLU A 118 -3.74 2.82 14.27
CA GLU A 118 -3.74 1.80 15.33
C GLU A 118 -2.40 1.08 15.36
N ASN A 119 -1.83 0.86 16.55
CA ASN A 119 -0.73 -0.07 16.75
C ASN A 119 -1.22 -1.20 17.67
N PRO A 120 -1.46 -2.41 17.12
CA PRO A 120 -2.00 -3.53 17.88
C PRO A 120 -1.01 -4.13 18.89
N LEU A 121 0.30 -3.90 18.72
CA LEU A 121 1.33 -4.47 19.60
C LEU A 121 1.39 -3.75 20.96
N ILE A 122 0.98 -2.49 21.00
CA ILE A 122 0.94 -1.68 22.22
C ILE A 122 -0.48 -1.30 22.66
N ASN A 123 -1.51 -1.77 21.92
CA ASN A 123 -2.91 -1.43 22.14
C ASN A 123 -3.18 0.09 22.18
N SER A 124 -2.60 0.83 21.22
CA SER A 124 -2.72 2.28 21.12
C SER A 124 -3.41 2.72 19.85
N PHE A 125 -4.09 3.87 19.94
CA PHE A 125 -4.82 4.52 18.86
C PHE A 125 -4.44 6.00 18.80
N HIS A 126 -4.37 6.56 17.60
CA HIS A 126 -4.08 7.96 17.36
C HIS A 126 -5.09 8.54 16.37
N ASP A 127 -5.78 9.62 16.72
CA ASP A 127 -6.91 10.19 15.97
C ASP A 127 -6.48 11.07 14.78
N ARG A 128 -5.17 11.32 14.62
CA ARG A 128 -4.63 12.25 13.59
C ARG A 128 -3.77 11.55 12.55
N ALA A 129 -4.28 10.46 11.98
CA ALA A 129 -3.67 9.88 10.78
C ALA A 129 -4.31 10.52 9.54
N GLU A 130 -3.59 11.44 8.88
CA GLU A 130 -4.07 12.17 7.71
C GLU A 130 -4.21 11.24 6.51
N ILE A 131 -5.33 11.28 5.79
CA ILE A 131 -5.47 10.54 4.54
C ILE A 131 -4.70 11.24 3.43
N ALA A 132 -3.94 10.47 2.65
CA ALA A 132 -3.17 10.95 1.52
C ALA A 132 -3.12 9.92 0.39
N GLU A 133 -2.67 10.36 -0.77
CA GLU A 133 -2.34 9.52 -1.91
C GLU A 133 -0.86 9.64 -2.25
N ASP A 134 -0.22 8.53 -2.62
CA ASP A 134 1.11 8.51 -3.21
C ASP A 134 1.26 7.25 -4.09
N VAL A 135 2.41 7.11 -4.75
CA VAL A 135 2.77 5.91 -5.50
C VAL A 135 2.94 4.74 -4.54
N LEU A 136 2.32 3.60 -4.85
CA LEU A 136 2.58 2.29 -4.24
C LEU A 136 2.96 1.30 -5.36
N ALA A 137 4.03 0.54 -5.15
CA ALA A 137 4.44 -0.53 -6.04
C ALA A 137 4.62 -1.83 -5.27
N ILE A 138 3.96 -2.89 -5.73
CA ILE A 138 4.03 -4.22 -5.14
C ILE A 138 4.36 -5.25 -6.22
N GLY A 139 4.93 -6.36 -5.80
CA GLY A 139 5.33 -7.44 -6.69
C GLY A 139 6.78 -7.85 -6.50
N SER A 140 7.06 -9.11 -6.81
CA SER A 140 8.37 -9.74 -6.69
C SER A 140 8.63 -10.65 -7.88
N THR A 141 9.86 -11.13 -7.99
CA THR A 141 10.30 -12.12 -8.98
C THR A 141 10.39 -13.50 -8.32
N PRO A 142 9.79 -14.58 -8.89
CA PRO A 142 8.99 -14.59 -10.11
C PRO A 142 7.64 -13.88 -9.89
N GLY A 143 7.09 -13.24 -10.93
CA GLY A 143 5.85 -12.47 -10.82
C GLY A 143 5.85 -11.17 -11.62
N VAL A 144 4.74 -10.45 -11.53
CA VAL A 144 4.62 -9.08 -12.07
C VAL A 144 4.74 -8.04 -10.97
N ARG A 145 5.31 -6.89 -11.33
CA ARG A 145 5.31 -5.68 -10.50
C ARG A 145 4.19 -4.76 -10.96
N VAL A 146 3.29 -4.42 -10.05
CA VAL A 146 2.18 -3.50 -10.29
C VAL A 146 2.45 -2.20 -9.53
N THR A 147 2.19 -1.07 -10.20
CA THR A 147 2.37 0.26 -9.63
C THR A 147 1.05 1.02 -9.68
N TRP A 148 0.57 1.44 -8.51
CA TRP A 148 -0.56 2.35 -8.35
C TRP A 148 -0.04 3.77 -8.10
N PRO A 149 -0.28 4.72 -9.01
CA PRO A 149 0.28 6.07 -8.90
C PRO A 149 -0.40 6.95 -7.85
N ARG A 150 -1.61 6.58 -7.41
CA ARG A 150 -2.45 7.33 -6.47
C ARG A 150 -3.09 6.38 -5.46
N PHE A 151 -2.27 5.59 -4.79
CA PHE A 151 -2.72 4.67 -3.76
C PHE A 151 -3.08 5.47 -2.49
N ILE A 152 -4.28 5.23 -1.95
CA ILE A 152 -4.78 5.92 -0.75
C ILE A 152 -4.22 5.24 0.49
N PHE A 153 -3.63 6.01 1.40
CA PHE A 153 -3.09 5.54 2.67
C PHE A 153 -3.25 6.61 3.76
N SER A 154 -2.84 6.28 4.98
CA SER A 154 -2.83 7.22 6.10
C SER A 154 -1.41 7.55 6.56
N CYS A 155 -1.19 8.82 6.87
CA CYS A 155 0.10 9.42 7.15
C CYS A 155 0.09 9.87 8.61
N LEU A 156 0.89 9.22 9.44
CA LEU A 156 0.83 9.35 10.89
C LEU A 156 2.06 10.09 11.43
N LEU A 157 1.84 11.03 12.35
CA LEU A 157 2.91 11.91 12.88
C LEU A 157 3.33 11.65 14.33
N ASP A 158 3.07 10.46 14.85
CA ASP A 158 3.42 10.06 16.22
C ASP A 158 4.40 8.88 16.21
N GLN A 159 5.65 9.15 16.60
CA GLN A 159 6.72 8.15 16.67
C GLN A 159 6.43 7.04 17.70
N ASP A 160 5.63 7.32 18.71
CA ASP A 160 5.27 6.31 19.71
C ASP A 160 4.41 5.18 19.12
N MET A 161 3.75 5.43 17.99
CA MET A 161 3.01 4.42 17.25
C MET A 161 3.92 3.40 16.55
N MET A 162 5.23 3.63 16.51
CA MET A 162 6.23 2.68 15.98
C MET A 162 6.85 1.78 17.06
N ARG A 163 6.47 1.95 18.33
CA ARG A 163 6.99 1.12 19.41
C ARG A 163 6.68 -0.36 19.18
N GLN A 164 7.63 -1.19 19.59
CA GLN A 164 7.63 -2.65 19.45
C GLN A 164 7.74 -3.20 18.02
N PHE A 165 7.72 -2.37 16.98
CA PHE A 165 7.91 -2.86 15.61
C PHE A 165 9.32 -3.44 15.41
N ALA A 166 9.41 -4.44 14.54
CA ALA A 166 10.69 -4.95 14.05
C ALA A 166 11.53 -3.84 13.38
N ASN A 167 12.84 -4.03 13.38
CA ASN A 167 13.78 -3.04 12.89
C ASN A 167 13.51 -2.62 11.44
N GLY A 168 13.32 -1.32 11.23
CA GLY A 168 13.11 -0.71 9.92
C GLY A 168 11.68 -0.81 9.39
N VAL A 169 10.73 -1.37 10.14
CA VAL A 169 9.31 -1.27 9.82
C VAL A 169 8.87 0.18 10.03
N THR A 170 8.15 0.72 9.04
CA THR A 170 7.78 2.14 8.95
C THR A 170 6.27 2.36 8.87
N GLY A 171 5.48 1.33 9.14
CA GLY A 171 4.02 1.41 9.08
C GLY A 171 3.37 0.05 9.22
N ILE A 172 2.06 0.04 9.07
CA ILE A 172 1.23 -1.15 9.08
C ILE A 172 0.51 -1.25 7.75
N GLU A 173 0.50 -2.46 7.19
CA GLU A 173 -0.47 -2.85 6.19
C GLU A 173 -1.63 -3.62 6.84
N SER A 174 -2.85 -3.16 6.58
CA SER A 174 -4.10 -3.79 7.01
C SER A 174 -5.03 -4.02 5.81
N TYR A 175 -6.29 -4.40 6.06
CA TYR A 175 -7.22 -4.59 4.94
C TYR A 175 -7.42 -3.30 4.14
N ILE A 176 -7.29 -3.41 2.81
CA ILE A 176 -7.65 -2.37 1.86
C ILE A 176 -9.17 -2.40 1.75
N VAL A 177 -9.85 -1.38 2.31
CA VAL A 177 -11.26 -1.12 1.95
C VAL A 177 -11.31 -0.73 0.47
#